data_AF-A0A842VEG3-F1
#
_entry.id   AF-A0A842VEG3-F1
#
_cell.length_a   1.000
_cell.length_b   1.000
_cell.length_c   1.000
_cell.angle_alpha   90.00
_cell.angle_beta   90.00
_cell.angle_gamma   90.00
#
_symmetry.space_group_name_H-M   'P 1'
#
loop_
_entity.id
_entity.type
_entity.pdbx_description
1 polymer ?
#
loop_
_entity_poly.entity_id
_entity_poly.type
_entity_poly.pdbx_seq_one_letter_code
_entity_poly.pdbx_strand_id
1 'polypeptide(L)'
;MVNLTIKDLFHYPTRLILVILGLSMSLLMVHVSFGMVNGTLEQATLVVDNSGYDCYIIQKNVPNIMISGSVSDDIFEEVKDAKSVKKADQVFDGYVNLNYKDDDTGSFILGYDPKSDLLELMI
;
A
#
# COMPACT_ATOMS: atom_id res chain seq x y z
N MET A 1 -1.89 -45.84 19.18
CA MET A 1 -1.22 -44.65 19.76
C MET A 1 -2.10 -43.40 19.70
N VAL A 2 -2.63 -43.00 18.54
CA VAL A 2 -3.48 -41.79 18.39
C VAL A 2 -4.65 -41.70 19.39
N ASN A 3 -5.30 -42.83 19.69
CA ASN A 3 -6.45 -42.87 20.59
C ASN A 3 -6.11 -42.50 22.06
N LEU A 4 -4.89 -42.79 22.52
CA LEU A 4 -4.45 -42.42 23.88
C LEU A 4 -4.15 -40.93 23.97
N THR A 5 -3.48 -40.38 22.95
CA THR A 5 -3.14 -38.95 22.88
C THR A 5 -4.37 -38.06 22.82
N ILE A 6 -5.39 -38.44 22.04
CA ILE A 6 -6.66 -37.70 21.98
C ILE A 6 -7.35 -37.71 23.35
N LYS A 7 -7.37 -38.86 24.03
CA LYS A 7 -8.01 -39.02 25.34
C LYS A 7 -7.31 -38.19 26.42
N ASP A 8 -5.99 -38.10 26.39
CA ASP A 8 -5.21 -37.22 27.28
C ASP A 8 -5.45 -35.74 26.98
N LEU A 9 -5.62 -35.38 25.70
CA LEU A 9 -5.88 -34.00 25.30
C LEU A 9 -7.23 -33.50 25.86
N PHE A 10 -8.25 -34.36 25.83
CA PHE A 10 -9.57 -34.07 26.41
C PHE A 10 -9.64 -34.23 27.93
N HIS A 11 -8.61 -34.81 28.56
CA HIS A 11 -8.54 -34.94 30.02
C HIS A 11 -8.38 -33.57 30.71
N TYR A 12 -7.75 -32.60 30.04
CA TYR A 12 -7.55 -31.23 30.52
C TYR A 12 -8.21 -30.19 29.60
N PRO A 13 -9.55 -30.11 29.57
CA PRO A 13 -10.29 -29.33 28.59
C PRO A 13 -10.02 -27.81 28.69
N THR A 14 -9.80 -27.29 29.90
CA THR A 14 -9.48 -25.87 30.12
C THR A 14 -8.14 -25.48 29.49
N ARG A 15 -7.10 -26.30 29.75
CA ARG A 15 -5.77 -26.11 29.16
C ARG A 15 -5.82 -26.24 27.63
N LEU A 16 -6.57 -27.22 27.13
CA LEU A 16 -6.75 -27.41 25.70
C LEU A 16 -7.41 -26.18 25.04
N ILE A 17 -8.50 -25.68 25.62
CA ILE A 17 -9.21 -24.50 25.11
C ILE A 17 -8.27 -23.28 25.09
N LEU A 18 -7.52 -23.04 26.16
CA LEU A 18 -6.59 -21.91 26.23
C LEU A 18 -5.50 -21.98 25.16
N VAL A 19 -4.94 -23.18 24.90
CA VAL A 19 -3.93 -23.38 23.85
C VAL A 19 -4.52 -23.15 22.46
N ILE A 20 -5.71 -23.72 22.20
CA ILE A 20 -6.41 -23.52 20.92
C ILE A 20 -6.71 -22.04 20.69
N LEU A 21 -7.25 -21.34 21.70
CA LEU A 21 -7.55 -19.91 21.60
C LEU A 21 -6.29 -19.09 21.31
N GLY A 22 -5.19 -19.35 22.01
CA GLY A 22 -3.92 -18.65 21.77
C GLY A 22 -3.38 -18.88 20.35
N LEU A 23 -3.42 -20.14 19.88
CA LEU A 23 -2.97 -20.49 18.53
C LEU A 23 -3.86 -19.84 17.46
N SER A 24 -5.18 -19.95 17.61
CA SER A 24 -6.16 -19.35 16.69
C SER A 24 -6.02 -17.83 16.64
N MET A 25 -5.86 -17.17 17.79
CA MET A 25 -5.66 -15.71 17.84
C MET A 25 -4.36 -15.28 17.14
N SER A 26 -3.28 -16.05 17.33
CA SER A 26 -2.01 -15.78 16.67
C SER A 26 -2.13 -15.90 15.15
N LEU A 27 -2.78 -16.97 14.67
CA LEU A 27 -3.04 -17.17 13.24
C LEU A 27 -3.93 -16.07 12.65
N LEU A 28 -4.96 -15.66 13.40
CA LEU A 28 -5.85 -14.57 13.00
C LEU A 28 -5.08 -13.25 12.87
N MET A 29 -4.22 -12.90 13.83
CA MET A 29 -3.40 -11.69 13.75
C MET A 29 -2.48 -11.69 12.54
N VAL A 30 -1.88 -12.83 12.21
CA VAL A 30 -1.05 -12.96 11.00
C VAL A 30 -1.88 -12.69 9.76
N HIS A 31 -3.08 -13.27 9.64
CA HIS A 31 -3.96 -13.06 8.48
C HIS A 31 -4.45 -11.62 8.38
N VAL A 32 -4.81 -11.00 9.50
CA VAL A 32 -5.20 -9.58 9.53
C VAL A 32 -4.05 -8.70 9.04
N SER A 33 -2.83 -8.97 9.48
CA SER A 33 -1.64 -8.21 9.06
C SER A 33 -1.39 -8.35 7.55
N PHE A 34 -1.48 -9.57 7.01
CA PHE A 34 -1.38 -9.80 5.57
C PHE A 34 -2.49 -9.09 4.78
N GLY A 35 -3.74 -9.18 5.24
CA GLY A 35 -4.87 -8.53 4.60
C GLY A 35 -4.71 -7.01 4.57
N MET A 36 -4.24 -6.41 5.67
CA MET A 36 -3.98 -4.98 5.75
C MET A 36 -2.88 -4.53 4.79
N VAL A 37 -1.76 -5.28 4.73
CA VAL A 37 -0.66 -4.97 3.80
C VAL A 37 -1.12 -5.05 2.36
N ASN A 38 -1.83 -6.12 1.98
CA ASN A 38 -2.32 -6.29 0.62
C ASN A 38 -3.36 -5.23 0.23
N GLY A 39 -4.31 -4.92 1.12
CA GLY A 39 -5.30 -3.86 0.88
C GLY A 39 -4.66 -2.48 0.74
N THR A 40 -3.63 -2.19 1.53
CA THR A 40 -2.86 -0.94 1.40
C THR A 40 -2.11 -0.88 0.07
N LEU A 41 -1.52 -1.99 -0.39
CA LEU A 41 -0.85 -2.07 -1.68
C LEU A 41 -1.83 -1.92 -2.85
N GLU A 42 -2.99 -2.55 -2.79
CA GLU A 42 -4.04 -2.40 -3.81
C GLU A 42 -4.52 -0.95 -3.88
N GLN A 43 -4.74 -0.30 -2.73
CA GLN A 43 -5.08 1.11 -2.70
C GLN A 43 -3.95 2.00 -3.25
N ALA A 44 -2.70 1.64 -3.00
CA ALA A 44 -1.53 2.35 -3.53
C ALA A 44 -1.41 2.21 -5.07
N THR A 45 -1.89 1.12 -5.67
CA THR A 45 -1.84 0.95 -7.13
C THR A 45 -3.04 1.55 -7.85
N LEU A 46 -4.13 1.91 -7.15
CA LEU A 46 -5.32 2.51 -7.79
C LEU A 46 -5.00 3.72 -8.67
N VAL A 47 -4.05 4.57 -8.27
CA VAL A 47 -3.63 5.72 -9.08
C VAL A 47 -3.03 5.23 -10.40
N VAL A 48 -2.15 4.24 -10.36
CA VAL A 48 -1.54 3.63 -11.55
C VAL A 48 -2.61 2.96 -12.41
N ASP A 49 -3.44 2.12 -11.80
CA ASP A 49 -4.45 1.30 -12.48
C ASP A 49 -5.51 2.14 -13.20
N ASN A 50 -5.84 3.33 -12.66
CA ASN A 50 -6.80 4.24 -13.27
C ASN A 50 -6.15 5.36 -14.12
N SER A 51 -4.83 5.55 -14.07
CA SER A 51 -4.16 6.66 -14.76
C SER A 51 -4.22 6.64 -16.29
N GLY A 52 -4.55 5.50 -16.90
CA GLY A 52 -4.54 5.32 -18.36
C GLY A 52 -3.14 5.31 -19.00
N TYR A 53 -2.07 5.35 -18.21
CA TYR A 53 -0.69 5.25 -18.68
C TYR A 53 -0.24 3.80 -18.87
N ASP A 54 0.56 3.57 -19.92
CA ASP A 54 1.08 2.22 -20.24
C ASP A 54 2.17 1.76 -19.27
N CYS A 55 2.89 2.69 -18.64
CA CYS A 55 3.95 2.40 -17.68
C CYS A 55 4.09 3.52 -16.65
N TYR A 56 4.66 3.18 -15.49
CA TYR A 56 5.04 4.12 -14.46
C TYR A 56 6.52 3.95 -14.13
N ILE A 57 7.15 5.03 -13.69
CA ILE A 57 8.57 5.06 -13.32
C ILE A 57 8.65 5.49 -11.86
N ILE A 58 9.32 4.68 -11.05
CA ILE A 58 9.61 4.97 -9.65
C ILE A 58 11.09 4.80 -9.37
N GLN A 59 11.53 5.32 -8.23
CA GLN A 59 12.91 5.16 -7.78
C GLN A 59 13.29 3.68 -7.60
N LYS A 60 14.55 3.38 -7.89
CA LYS A 60 15.09 2.03 -7.70
C LYS A 60 15.03 1.62 -6.22
N ASN A 61 14.69 0.35 -5.97
CA ASN A 61 14.54 -0.24 -4.63
C ASN A 61 13.40 0.32 -3.78
N VAL A 62 12.42 1.00 -4.40
CA VAL A 62 11.19 1.39 -3.73
C VAL A 62 10.08 0.41 -4.11
N PRO A 63 9.31 -0.12 -3.14
CA PRO A 63 8.33 -1.16 -3.39
C PRO A 63 7.04 -0.67 -4.07
N ASN A 64 6.70 0.62 -3.96
CA ASN A 64 5.49 1.20 -4.54
C ASN A 64 5.59 2.74 -4.62
N ILE A 65 4.61 3.37 -5.28
CA ILE A 65 4.54 4.83 -5.44
C ILE A 65 4.43 5.57 -4.09
N MET A 66 3.74 5.00 -3.10
CA MET A 66 3.47 5.64 -1.79
C MET A 66 4.70 5.75 -0.88
N ILE A 67 5.78 5.04 -1.22
CA ILE A 67 7.05 5.05 -0.50
C ILE A 67 8.14 5.69 -1.37
N SER A 68 7.78 6.16 -2.56
CA SER A 68 8.71 6.83 -3.45
C SER A 68 8.94 8.27 -3.00
N GLY A 69 10.15 8.77 -3.19
CA GLY A 69 10.40 10.21 -3.08
C GLY A 69 10.27 10.90 -4.43
N SER A 70 10.58 12.19 -4.46
CA SER A 70 10.66 12.95 -5.71
C SER A 70 11.74 12.41 -6.66
N VAL A 71 11.35 12.15 -7.91
CA VAL A 71 12.28 11.97 -9.04
C VAL A 71 12.73 13.37 -9.50
N SER A 72 14.00 13.55 -9.85
CA SER A 72 14.53 14.83 -10.32
C SER A 72 13.97 15.22 -11.69
N ASP A 73 13.73 16.52 -11.90
CA ASP A 73 13.22 17.08 -13.15
C ASP A 73 14.05 16.67 -14.38
N ASP A 74 15.37 16.53 -14.23
CA ASP A 74 16.25 16.06 -15.32
C ASP A 74 15.85 14.68 -15.86
N ILE A 75 15.47 13.75 -14.97
CA ILE A 75 15.02 12.40 -15.35
C ILE A 75 13.65 12.48 -16.00
N PHE A 76 12.76 13.35 -15.50
CA PHE A 76 11.45 13.55 -16.09
C PHE A 76 11.56 14.07 -17.53
N GLU A 77 12.39 15.09 -17.78
CA GLU A 77 12.61 15.61 -19.13
C GLU A 77 13.31 14.57 -20.03
N GLU A 78 14.26 13.79 -19.53
CA GLU A 78 14.88 12.68 -20.29
C GLU A 78 13.84 11.64 -20.74
N VAL A 79 12.94 11.24 -19.84
CA VAL A 79 11.86 10.29 -20.15
C VAL A 79 10.91 10.87 -21.17
N LYS A 80 10.51 12.13 -20.99
CA LYS A 80 9.59 12.84 -21.87
C LYS A 80 10.15 13.02 -23.29
N ASP A 81 11.45 13.22 -23.41
CA ASP A 81 12.16 13.37 -24.70
C ASP A 81 12.47 12.02 -25.39
N ALA A 82 12.25 10.89 -24.71
CA ALA A 82 12.46 9.58 -25.29
C ALA A 82 11.51 9.34 -26.47
N LYS A 83 12.06 8.92 -27.62
CA LYS A 83 11.30 8.74 -28.88
C LYS A 83 10.08 7.81 -28.77
N SER A 84 10.10 6.89 -27.81
CA SER A 84 9.03 5.91 -27.58
C SER A 84 7.93 6.43 -26.66
N VAL A 85 8.12 7.60 -26.04
CA VAL A 85 7.17 8.20 -25.09
C VAL A 85 6.29 9.19 -25.84
N LYS A 86 4.99 8.91 -25.87
CA LYS A 86 3.99 9.81 -26.48
C LYS A 86 3.64 10.95 -25.53
N LYS A 87 3.57 10.66 -24.24
CA LYS A 87 3.19 11.58 -23.17
C LYS A 87 3.83 11.10 -21.87
N ALA A 88 4.32 12.03 -21.06
CA ALA A 88 4.80 11.79 -19.71
C ALA A 88 4.25 12.88 -18.80
N ASP A 89 3.72 12.47 -17.65
CA ASP A 89 3.30 13.37 -16.58
C ASP A 89 4.01 12.95 -15.28
N GLN A 90 4.25 13.94 -14.41
CA GLN A 90 4.87 13.72 -13.11
C GLN A 90 3.80 13.83 -12.01
N VAL A 91 3.88 12.92 -11.05
CA VAL A 91 3.05 12.92 -9.86
C VAL A 91 3.94 12.99 -8.64
N PHE A 92 3.51 13.78 -7.67
CA PHE A 92 4.14 13.90 -6.35
C PHE A 92 3.15 13.38 -5.31
N ASP A 93 3.56 12.44 -4.49
CA ASP A 93 2.86 12.06 -3.28
C ASP A 93 3.64 12.53 -2.04
N GLY A 94 2.91 13.00 -1.04
CA GLY A 94 3.54 13.48 0.19
C GLY A 94 2.60 13.47 1.36
N TYR A 95 3.16 13.30 2.56
CA TYR A 95 2.43 13.48 3.80
C TYR A 95 2.68 14.88 4.34
N VAL A 96 1.63 15.64 4.61
CA VAL A 96 1.70 16.98 5.17
C VAL A 96 0.82 17.09 6.40
N ASN A 97 1.29 17.81 7.42
CA ASN A 97 0.44 18.21 8.54
C ASN A 97 -0.26 19.51 8.17
N LEU A 98 -1.58 19.44 8.03
CA LEU A 98 -2.43 20.58 7.75
C LEU A 98 -2.90 21.17 9.07
N ASN A 99 -2.41 22.37 9.37
CA ASN A 99 -2.93 23.17 10.46
C ASN A 99 -4.09 24.02 9.94
N TYR A 100 -5.31 23.72 10.39
CA TYR A 100 -6.48 24.51 10.06
C TYR A 100 -7.27 24.88 11.33
N LYS A 101 -7.26 26.17 11.67
CA LYS A 101 -7.80 26.71 12.93
C LYS A 101 -7.11 26.06 14.14
N ASP A 102 -7.86 25.38 15.00
CA ASP A 102 -7.39 24.72 16.21
C ASP A 102 -7.16 23.21 15.99
N ASP A 103 -7.21 22.74 14.73
CA ASP A 103 -7.06 21.33 14.38
C ASP A 103 -5.76 21.10 13.60
N ASP A 104 -5.03 20.06 13.98
CA ASP A 104 -3.82 19.59 13.31
C ASP A 104 -4.10 18.21 12.74
N THR A 105 -4.26 18.15 11.41
CA THR A 105 -4.61 16.92 10.71
C THR A 105 -3.53 16.58 9.70
N GLY A 106 -2.88 15.44 9.89
CA GLY A 106 -2.00 14.87 8.88
C GLY A 106 -2.80 14.34 7.69
N SER A 107 -2.46 14.78 6.49
CA SER A 107 -3.12 14.40 5.24
C SER A 107 -2.10 13.99 4.19
N PHE A 108 -2.44 12.96 3.42
CA PHE A 108 -1.73 12.67 2.18
C PHE A 108 -2.20 13.63 1.10
N ILE A 109 -1.24 14.26 0.43
CA ILE A 109 -1.47 15.11 -0.73
C ILE A 109 -0.90 14.42 -1.96
N LEU A 110 -1.64 14.55 -3.06
CA LEU A 110 -1.18 14.17 -4.39
C LEU A 110 -1.10 15.44 -5.23
N GLY A 111 0.11 15.80 -5.65
CA GLY A 111 0.39 16.87 -6.59
C GLY A 111 0.56 16.33 -8.00
N TYR A 112 0.01 17.04 -8.98
CA TYR A 112 0.16 16.75 -10.41
C TYR A 112 0.13 18.09 -11.17
N ASP A 113 0.60 18.09 -12.42
CA ASP A 113 0.46 19.28 -13.28
C ASP A 113 -1.02 19.44 -13.68
N PRO A 114 -1.69 20.58 -13.39
CA PRO A 114 -3.09 20.78 -13.78
C PRO A 114 -3.34 20.77 -15.30
N LYS A 115 -2.29 20.82 -16.13
CA LYS A 115 -2.37 20.62 -17.59
C LYS A 115 -2.25 19.15 -17.99
N SER A 116 -1.97 18.26 -17.04
CA SER A 116 -2.01 16.82 -17.21
C SER A 116 -3.45 16.34 -17.35
N ASP A 117 -3.65 15.29 -18.15
CA ASP A 117 -4.96 14.64 -18.28
C ASP A 117 -5.22 13.64 -17.14
N LEU A 118 -4.30 13.51 -16.16
CA LEU A 118 -4.42 12.62 -15.00
C LEU A 118 -5.70 12.89 -14.17
N LEU A 119 -6.15 14.14 -14.15
CA LEU A 119 -7.31 14.60 -13.37
C LEU A 119 -8.64 14.02 -13.85
N GLU A 120 -8.82 13.88 -15.17
CA GLU A 120 -10.07 13.36 -15.74
C GLU A 120 -10.25 11.86 -15.50
N LEU A 121 -9.18 11.17 -15.13
CA LEU A 121 -9.14 9.71 -14.96
C LEU A 121 -9.19 9.26 -13.49
N MET A 122 -9.00 10.18 -12.55
CA MET A 122 -8.93 9.91 -11.11
C MET A 122 -10.24 10.19 -10.34
N ILE A 123 -11.27 10.74 -11.00
CA ILE A 123 -12.59 11.07 -10.44
C ILE A 123 -13.65 10.16 -11.08
#